data_AF-A0A6A5WAM9-F1
#
_entry.id   AF-A0A6A5WAM9-F1
#
_cell.length_a   1.000
_cell.length_b   1.000
_cell.length_c   1.000
_cell.angle_alpha   90.00
_cell.angle_beta   90.00
_cell.angle_gamma   90.00
#
_symmetry.space_group_name_H-M   'P 1'
#
loop_
_entity.id
_entity.type
_entity.pdbx_description
1 polymer ?
#
loop_
_entity_poly.entity_id
_entity_poly.type
_entity_poly.pdbx_seq_one_letter_code
_entity_poly.pdbx_strand_id
1 'polypeptide(L)'
;MFKKLFGEHGAKNVVTLFHKPSSSTSTRVLTLLKQQNAQAVAHATEDQASNHTPQSKTERTDFELDVTEEPPTGDQLKNILEYLGGSSSAGKIIPGATNETDALRRLKESGDVFQRPLVVDWHQGKAVAGDNESEILSLLRSIPKA
;
A
#
# COMPACT_ATOMS: atom_id res chain seq x y z
N MET A 1 20.96 -37.99 2.16
CA MET A 1 21.27 -36.72 2.86
C MET A 1 20.66 -35.60 2.04
N PHE A 2 19.37 -35.30 2.26
CA PHE A 2 18.63 -34.31 1.46
C PHE A 2 18.93 -32.90 1.98
N LYS A 3 19.62 -32.12 1.16
CA LYS A 3 19.99 -30.73 1.43
C LYS A 3 18.79 -29.84 1.13
N LYS A 4 18.42 -29.03 2.13
CA LYS A 4 17.50 -27.89 2.10
C LYS A 4 17.53 -27.15 0.76
N LEU A 5 16.39 -27.12 0.05
CA LEU A 5 16.12 -26.25 -1.10
C LEU A 5 14.70 -25.69 -1.05
N PHE A 6 14.21 -25.33 0.14
CA PHE A 6 13.20 -24.28 0.24
C PHE A 6 13.96 -23.01 0.60
N GLY A 7 14.44 -22.33 -0.43
CA GLY A 7 14.77 -20.92 -0.31
C GLY A 7 13.48 -20.21 0.04
N GLU A 8 13.48 -19.55 1.19
CA GLU A 8 12.47 -18.57 1.57
C GLU A 8 12.39 -17.54 0.43
N HIS A 9 11.44 -17.71 -0.49
CA HIS A 9 10.92 -16.55 -1.24
C HIS A 9 10.21 -15.73 -0.17
N GLY A 10 10.94 -14.75 0.39
CA GLY A 10 10.41 -13.81 1.37
C GLY A 10 9.05 -13.30 0.89
N ALA A 11 8.09 -13.22 1.82
CA ALA A 11 6.76 -12.70 1.53
C ALA A 11 6.91 -11.39 0.77
N LYS A 12 6.43 -11.34 -0.48
CA LYS A 12 6.48 -10.12 -1.29
C LYS A 12 5.78 -9.01 -0.51
N ASN A 13 6.41 -7.85 -0.39
CA ASN A 13 5.77 -6.68 0.20
C ASN A 13 4.67 -6.22 -0.78
N VAL A 14 3.40 -6.48 -0.47
CA VAL A 14 2.28 -6.07 -1.33
C VAL A 14 1.72 -4.75 -0.83
N VAL A 15 1.73 -3.74 -1.70
CA VAL A 15 1.09 -2.46 -1.48
C VAL A 15 -0.14 -2.37 -2.36
N THR A 16 -1.32 -2.34 -1.74
CA THR A 16 -2.60 -2.17 -2.45
C THR A 16 -3.02 -0.70 -2.46
N LEU A 17 -3.34 -0.19 -3.65
CA LEU A 17 -4.03 1.08 -3.83
C LEU A 17 -5.50 0.84 -4.14
N PHE A 18 -6.38 1.34 -3.26
CA PHE A 18 -7.80 1.48 -3.54
C PHE A 18 -8.02 2.75 -4.38
N HIS A 19 -8.23 2.55 -5.67
CA HIS A 19 -8.30 3.59 -6.69
C HIS A 19 -9.75 3.99 -7.03
N LYS A 20 -9.94 5.24 -7.41
CA LYS A 20 -11.17 5.77 -8.03
C LYS A 20 -10.79 6.59 -9.27
N PRO A 21 -11.03 6.10 -10.50
CA PRO A 21 -10.58 6.79 -11.73
C PRO A 21 -11.20 8.18 -11.92
N SER A 22 -12.40 8.38 -11.40
CA SER A 22 -13.08 9.68 -11.43
C SER A 22 -12.48 10.70 -10.46
N SER A 23 -11.51 10.32 -9.62
CA SER A 23 -10.80 11.19 -8.70
C SER A 23 -9.40 11.52 -9.21
N SER A 24 -9.16 12.79 -9.54
CA SER A 24 -7.85 13.29 -9.99
C SER A 24 -6.76 13.04 -8.94
N THR A 25 -7.12 13.16 -7.67
CA THR A 25 -6.31 12.82 -6.50
C THR A 25 -5.84 11.35 -6.55
N SER A 26 -6.78 10.44 -6.85
CA SER A 26 -6.48 9.01 -6.96
C SER A 26 -5.57 8.68 -8.15
N THR A 27 -5.71 9.40 -9.26
CA THR A 27 -4.82 9.27 -10.44
C THR A 27 -3.39 9.71 -10.11
N ARG A 28 -3.21 10.79 -9.35
CA ARG A 28 -1.88 11.26 -8.93
C ARG A 28 -1.17 10.22 -8.06
N VAL A 29 -1.86 9.69 -7.06
CA VAL A 29 -1.31 8.63 -6.19
C VAL A 29 -0.95 7.38 -7.00
N LEU A 30 -1.80 6.97 -7.94
CA LEU A 30 -1.49 5.85 -8.83
C LEU A 30 -0.20 6.08 -9.63
N THR A 31 -0.04 7.27 -10.22
CA THR A 31 1.17 7.62 -10.98
C THR A 31 2.41 7.63 -10.08
N LEU A 32 2.31 8.18 -8.87
CA LEU A 32 3.40 8.18 -7.88
C LEU A 32 3.83 6.75 -7.55
N LEU A 33 2.89 5.88 -7.17
CA LEU A 33 3.21 4.49 -6.81
C LEU A 33 3.81 3.71 -7.98
N LYS A 34 3.32 3.93 -9.21
CA LYS A 34 3.89 3.32 -10.42
C LYS A 34 5.33 3.77 -10.68
N GLN A 35 5.62 5.06 -10.51
CA GLN A 35 6.97 5.59 -10.67
C GLN A 35 7.93 4.98 -9.64
N GLN A 36 7.52 4.91 -8.37
CA GLN A 36 8.33 4.32 -7.30
C GLN A 36 8.58 2.82 -7.53
N ASN A 37 7.55 2.06 -7.93
CA ASN A 37 7.70 0.65 -8.26
C ASN A 37 8.64 0.43 -9.46
N ALA A 38 8.52 1.23 -10.52
CA ALA A 38 9.41 1.13 -11.69
C ALA A 38 10.88 1.47 -11.36
N GLN A 39 11.12 2.45 -10.48
CA GLN A 39 12.47 2.80 -10.02
C GLN A 39 13.12 1.67 -9.21
N ALA A 40 12.35 0.95 -8.39
CA ALA A 40 12.83 -0.20 -7.65
C ALA A 40 13.31 -1.33 -8.57
N VAL A 41 12.56 -1.62 -9.64
CA VAL A 41 12.89 -2.68 -10.60
C VAL A 41 14.09 -2.31 -11.48
N ALA A 42 14.18 -1.07 -11.98
CA ALA A 42 15.28 -0.64 -12.85
C ALA A 42 16.65 -0.67 -12.15
N HIS A 43 16.71 -0.20 -10.90
CA HIS A 43 17.93 -0.26 -10.10
C HIS A 43 18.37 -1.68 -9.73
N ALA A 44 17.49 -2.68 -9.80
CA ALA A 44 17.87 -4.08 -9.58
C ALA A 44 18.73 -4.64 -10.74
N THR A 45 18.58 -4.11 -11.96
CA THR A 45 19.31 -4.58 -13.15
C THR A 45 20.65 -3.88 -13.40
N GLU A 46 20.84 -2.66 -12.91
CA GLU A 46 22.06 -1.87 -13.18
C GLU A 46 23.23 -2.19 -12.24
N ASP A 47 22.97 -2.69 -11.02
CA ASP A 47 23.98 -2.89 -9.97
C ASP A 47 24.75 -4.24 -10.07
N GLN A 48 24.56 -5.00 -11.15
CA GLN A 48 25.30 -6.26 -11.38
C GLN A 48 26.53 -6.09 -12.29
N ALA A 49 26.82 -4.88 -12.80
CA ALA A 49 27.82 -4.71 -13.84
C ALA A 49 28.92 -3.66 -13.62
N SER A 50 28.93 -2.83 -12.56
CA SER A 50 30.02 -1.85 -12.41
C SER A 50 30.35 -1.40 -10.99
N ASN A 51 31.66 -1.30 -10.80
CA ASN A 51 32.43 -0.97 -9.62
C ASN A 51 32.27 0.50 -9.16
N HIS A 52 32.16 0.70 -7.84
CA HIS A 52 32.41 1.91 -7.03
C HIS A 52 31.89 3.29 -7.51
N THR A 53 30.75 3.75 -6.97
CA THR A 53 30.55 5.15 -6.52
C THR A 53 29.36 5.19 -5.54
N PRO A 54 29.41 5.88 -4.37
CA PRO A 54 28.25 5.97 -3.47
C PRO A 54 27.28 7.04 -3.99
N GLN A 55 26.68 6.79 -5.17
CA GLN A 55 25.73 7.70 -5.76
C GLN A 55 24.33 7.34 -5.25
N SER A 56 23.80 8.21 -4.39
CA SER A 56 22.44 8.26 -3.85
C SER A 56 21.80 6.90 -3.56
N LYS A 57 21.86 6.54 -2.28
CA LYS A 57 21.02 5.53 -1.63
C LYS A 57 19.54 5.96 -1.68
N THR A 58 18.98 6.11 -2.88
CA THR A 58 17.54 6.13 -3.09
C THR A 58 17.05 4.85 -2.44
N GLU A 59 16.25 5.01 -1.41
CA GLU A 59 15.89 3.97 -0.47
C GLU A 59 15.19 2.84 -1.24
N ARG A 60 15.94 1.81 -1.62
CA ARG A 60 15.48 0.64 -2.37
C ARG A 60 14.27 0.05 -1.67
N THR A 61 13.09 0.17 -2.27
CA THR A 61 11.83 -0.41 -1.75
C THR A 61 11.30 -1.38 -2.79
N ASP A 62 11.51 -2.67 -2.54
CA ASP A 62 10.99 -3.75 -3.37
C ASP A 62 9.57 -4.08 -2.91
N PHE A 63 8.57 -3.67 -3.68
CA PHE A 63 7.16 -3.96 -3.40
C PHE A 63 6.36 -4.24 -4.67
N GLU A 64 5.35 -5.08 -4.55
CA GLU A 64 4.38 -5.34 -5.61
C GLU A 64 3.22 -4.36 -5.47
N LEU A 65 2.98 -3.55 -6.51
CA LEU A 65 1.85 -2.61 -6.54
C LEU A 65 0.61 -3.33 -7.07
N ASP A 66 -0.36 -3.52 -6.19
CA ASP A 66 -1.71 -3.95 -6.52
C ASP A 66 -2.64 -2.73 -6.61
N VAL A 67 -3.46 -2.66 -7.66
CA VAL A 67 -4.38 -1.53 -7.88
C VAL A 67 -5.77 -2.09 -8.06
N THR A 68 -6.67 -1.71 -7.16
CA THR A 68 -8.06 -2.16 -7.20
C THR A 68 -9.02 -0.98 -7.21
N GLU A 69 -10.06 -1.09 -8.02
CA GLU A 69 -11.18 -0.15 -8.07
C GLU A 69 -12.39 -0.68 -7.28
N GLU A 70 -12.27 -1.88 -6.72
CA GLU A 70 -13.32 -2.47 -5.91
C GLU A 70 -13.21 -1.97 -4.47
N PRO A 71 -14.33 -1.88 -3.73
CA PRO A 71 -14.27 -1.65 -2.28
C PRO A 71 -13.50 -2.78 -1.58
N PRO A 72 -12.88 -2.53 -0.41
CA PRO A 72 -12.27 -3.60 0.36
C PRO A 72 -13.32 -4.64 0.79
N THR A 73 -12.89 -5.87 1.00
CA THR A 73 -13.71 -6.87 1.70
C THR A 73 -13.91 -6.49 3.17
N GLY A 74 -14.83 -7.16 3.85
CA GLY A 74 -15.08 -6.89 5.28
C GLY A 74 -13.84 -7.08 6.14
N ASP A 75 -13.07 -8.15 5.91
CA ASP A 75 -11.83 -8.40 6.66
C ASP A 75 -10.71 -7.41 6.28
N GLN A 76 -10.62 -7.02 5.02
CA GLN A 76 -9.71 -5.94 4.59
C GLN A 76 -10.04 -4.63 5.29
N LEU A 77 -11.33 -4.24 5.37
CA LEU A 77 -11.74 -3.02 6.06
C LEU A 77 -11.33 -3.06 7.53
N LYS A 78 -11.56 -4.18 8.23
CA LYS A 78 -11.15 -4.32 9.64
C LYS A 78 -9.65 -4.09 9.82
N ASN A 79 -8.83 -4.77 9.02
CA ASN A 79 -7.37 -4.60 9.06
C ASN A 79 -6.95 -3.15 8.78
N ILE A 80 -7.57 -2.50 7.78
CA ILE A 80 -7.31 -1.10 7.46
C ILE A 80 -7.64 -0.18 8.64
N LEU A 81 -8.77 -0.40 9.32
CA LEU A 81 -9.15 0.39 10.49
C LEU A 81 -8.13 0.22 11.61
N GLU A 82 -7.69 -1.00 11.89
CA GLU A 82 -6.64 -1.29 12.87
C GLU A 82 -5.33 -0.55 12.54
N TYR A 83 -4.89 -0.58 11.27
CA TYR A 83 -3.68 0.11 10.82
C TYR A 83 -3.75 1.64 10.96
N LEU A 84 -4.95 2.19 10.95
CA LEU A 84 -5.22 3.62 11.10
C LEU A 84 -5.53 4.03 12.54
N GLY A 85 -5.34 3.16 13.53
CA GLY A 85 -5.60 3.46 14.95
C GLY A 85 -6.97 3.00 15.45
N GLY A 86 -7.56 1.98 14.81
CA GLY A 86 -8.75 1.28 15.26
C GLY A 86 -10.07 2.00 14.96
N SER A 87 -11.09 1.74 15.78
CA SER A 87 -12.48 2.18 15.57
C SER A 87 -12.66 3.70 15.41
N SER A 88 -11.75 4.52 15.94
CA SER A 88 -11.80 5.99 15.77
C SER A 88 -11.57 6.43 14.31
N SER A 89 -11.00 5.57 13.47
CA SER A 89 -10.75 5.84 12.06
C SER A 89 -11.92 5.43 11.14
N ALA A 90 -12.95 4.79 11.71
CA ALA A 90 -14.14 4.38 10.97
C ALA A 90 -14.79 5.54 10.21
N GLY A 91 -15.02 6.67 10.87
CA GLY A 91 -15.64 7.85 10.26
C GLY A 91 -14.76 8.57 9.23
N LYS A 92 -13.44 8.37 9.28
CA LYS A 92 -12.51 8.91 8.29
C LYS A 92 -12.61 8.10 6.99
N ILE A 93 -12.58 6.79 7.10
CA ILE A 93 -12.58 5.87 5.96
C ILE A 93 -13.97 5.68 5.36
N ILE A 94 -14.99 5.62 6.22
CA ILE A 94 -16.39 5.51 5.84
C ILE A 94 -17.13 6.73 6.42
N PRO A 95 -17.48 7.73 5.61
CA PRO A 95 -18.19 8.91 6.10
C PRO A 95 -19.47 8.55 6.83
N GLY A 96 -19.62 9.08 8.05
CA GLY A 96 -20.77 8.83 8.92
C GLY A 96 -20.70 7.53 9.73
N ALA A 97 -19.66 6.72 9.58
CA ALA A 97 -19.45 5.58 10.46
C ALA A 97 -18.96 6.02 11.85
N THR A 98 -19.54 5.44 12.89
CA THR A 98 -19.18 5.73 14.29
C THR A 98 -18.31 4.64 14.92
N ASN A 99 -18.32 3.45 14.35
CA ASN A 99 -17.57 2.28 14.82
C ASN A 99 -17.35 1.29 13.65
N GLU A 100 -16.54 0.26 13.89
CA GLU A 100 -16.25 -0.79 12.91
C GLU A 100 -17.52 -1.46 12.35
N THR A 101 -18.48 -1.80 13.22
CA THR A 101 -19.70 -2.50 12.79
C THR A 101 -20.54 -1.62 11.85
N ASP A 102 -20.65 -0.32 12.15
CA ASP A 102 -21.36 0.63 11.30
C ASP A 102 -20.62 0.89 9.98
N ALA A 103 -19.29 0.95 10.01
CA ALA A 103 -18.46 1.03 8.81
C ALA A 103 -18.66 -0.19 7.88
N LEU A 104 -18.63 -1.39 8.45
CA LEU A 104 -18.89 -2.65 7.71
C LEU A 104 -20.29 -2.70 7.13
N ARG A 105 -21.30 -2.24 7.87
CA ARG A 105 -22.68 -2.19 7.39
C ARG A 105 -22.79 -1.25 6.18
N ARG A 106 -22.29 -0.02 6.31
CA ARG A 106 -22.32 0.99 5.24
C ARG A 106 -21.56 0.57 4.00
N LEU A 107 -20.40 -0.07 4.17
CA LEU A 107 -19.61 -0.59 3.06
C LEU A 107 -20.37 -1.68 2.27
N LYS A 108 -21.11 -2.55 2.97
CA LYS A 108 -21.96 -3.57 2.35
C LYS A 108 -23.17 -2.96 1.63
N GLU A 109 -23.73 -1.88 2.17
CA GLU A 109 -24.84 -1.15 1.54
C GLU A 109 -24.39 -0.43 0.27
N SER A 110 -23.22 0.20 0.30
CA SER A 110 -22.63 0.86 -0.86
C SER A 110 -21.11 0.93 -0.75
N GLY A 111 -20.40 0.23 -1.64
CA GLY A 111 -18.94 0.28 -1.70
C GLY A 111 -18.36 1.64 -2.10
N ASP A 112 -19.18 2.55 -2.62
CA ASP A 112 -18.76 3.89 -3.04
C ASP A 112 -18.54 4.85 -1.86
N VAL A 113 -19.11 4.54 -0.69
CA VAL A 113 -18.89 5.31 0.55
C VAL A 113 -17.46 5.17 1.08
N PHE A 114 -16.70 4.20 0.59
CA PHE A 114 -15.31 4.02 0.97
C PHE A 114 -14.45 5.18 0.45
N GLN A 115 -13.74 5.86 1.34
CA GLN A 115 -12.85 6.96 1.00
C GLN A 115 -11.71 6.46 0.10
N ARG A 116 -11.52 7.12 -1.04
CA ARG A 116 -10.44 6.84 -1.99
C ARG A 116 -9.76 8.14 -2.44
N PRO A 117 -8.45 8.15 -2.69
CA PRO A 117 -7.54 7.00 -2.64
C PRO A 117 -7.19 6.53 -1.23
N LEU A 118 -6.84 5.26 -1.08
CA LEU A 118 -6.29 4.70 0.15
C LEU A 118 -5.18 3.70 -0.21
N VAL A 119 -4.00 3.89 0.38
CA VAL A 119 -2.83 3.04 0.19
C VAL A 119 -2.66 2.15 1.41
N VAL A 120 -2.49 0.84 1.21
CA VAL A 120 -2.29 -0.14 2.29
C VAL A 120 -1.03 -0.95 2.01
N ASP A 121 -0.14 -1.00 3.01
CA ASP A 121 0.92 -2.00 3.09
C ASP A 121 0.47 -3.11 4.04
N TRP A 122 0.13 -4.27 3.46
CA TRP A 122 -0.35 -5.43 4.21
C TRP A 122 0.76 -6.11 5.01
N HIS A 123 2.02 -5.96 4.59
CA HIS A 123 3.14 -6.61 5.25
C HIS A 123 3.52 -5.88 6.53
N GLN A 124 3.53 -4.54 6.49
CA GLN A 124 3.85 -3.72 7.67
C GLN A 124 2.65 -3.34 8.53
N GLY A 125 1.44 -3.60 8.05
CA GLY A 125 0.22 -3.19 8.73
C GLY A 125 0.09 -1.68 8.83
N LYS A 126 0.36 -0.98 7.72
CA LYS A 126 0.27 0.48 7.61
C LYS A 126 -0.71 0.85 6.51
N ALA A 127 -1.45 1.92 6.72
CA ALA A 127 -2.31 2.49 5.71
C ALA A 127 -2.24 4.02 5.71
N VAL A 128 -2.44 4.63 4.54
CA VAL A 128 -2.53 6.08 4.36
C VAL A 128 -3.80 6.37 3.58
N ALA A 129 -4.67 7.19 4.16
CA ALA A 129 -5.89 7.65 3.52
C ALA A 129 -5.64 9.00 2.82
N GLY A 130 -6.11 9.14 1.57
CA GLY A 130 -5.93 10.35 0.77
C GLY A 130 -4.61 10.39 0.01
N ASP A 131 -4.17 11.60 -0.34
CA ASP A 131 -3.03 11.88 -1.22
C ASP A 131 -1.85 12.56 -0.55
N ASN A 132 -1.70 12.37 0.77
CA ASN A 132 -0.52 12.90 1.45
C ASN A 132 0.75 12.19 0.96
N GLU A 133 1.39 12.78 -0.05
CA GLU A 133 2.57 12.23 -0.72
C GLU A 133 3.69 11.94 0.27
N SER A 134 3.89 12.79 1.29
CA SER A 134 4.93 12.58 2.30
C SER A 134 4.66 11.34 3.15
N GLU A 135 3.42 11.10 3.54
CA GLU A 135 3.04 9.89 4.27
C GLU A 135 3.12 8.64 3.40
N ILE A 136 2.71 8.73 2.13
CA ILE A 136 2.81 7.64 1.17
C ILE A 136 4.29 7.27 0.95
N LEU A 137 5.15 8.25 0.68
CA LEU A 137 6.59 8.01 0.53
C LEU A 137 7.21 7.50 1.82
N SER A 138 6.76 7.94 2.99
CA SER A 138 7.23 7.40 4.27
C SER A 138 6.82 5.94 4.47
N LEU A 139 5.60 5.56 4.06
CA LEU A 139 5.12 4.18 4.09
C LEU A 139 5.94 3.31 3.13
N LEU A 140 6.17 3.76 1.90
CA LEU A 140 6.98 3.01 0.95
C LEU A 140 8.39 2.79 1.49
N ARG A 141 9.04 3.85 2.00
CA ARG A 141 10.41 3.76 2.52
C ARG A 141 10.57 2.88 3.74
N SER A 142 9.50 2.64 4.51
CA SER A 142 9.57 1.71 5.65
C SER A 142 9.55 0.25 5.21
N ILE A 143 9.21 -0.05 3.95
CA ILE A 143 9.21 -1.40 3.40
C ILE A 143 10.61 -2.02 3.49
N PRO A 144 10.76 -3.19 4.13
CA PRO A 144 12.07 -3.82 4.29
C PRO A 144 12.63 -4.22 2.92
N LYS A 145 13.96 -4.05 2.80
CA LYS A 145 14.70 -4.51 1.63
C LYS A 145 14.68 -6.04 1.60
N ALA A 146 14.22 -6.61 0.50
CA ALA A 146 14.36 -8.04 0.22
C ALA A 146 15.82 -8.42 0.03
#